data_AF-A0A0F8YHU6-F1
#
_entry.id   AF-A0A0F8YHU6-F1
#
_cell.length_a   1.000
_cell.length_b   1.000
_cell.length_c   1.000
_cell.angle_alpha   90.00
_cell.angle_beta   90.00
_cell.angle_gamma   90.00
#
_symmetry.space_group_name_H-M   'P 1'
#
loop_
_entity.id
_entity.type
_entity.pdbx_description
1 polymer ?
#
loop_
_entity_poly.entity_id
_entity_poly.type
_entity_poly.pdbx_seq_one_letter_code
_entity_poly.pdbx_strand_id
1 'polypeptide(L)'
;MCELCNLKRKTQWYYVNENFIICDCRSCGIRMLVFRAHGPRPKIEHNEARELIIWLYGNRIIKVRMKPKKITLHEHWHIILEEES
;
A
#
# COMPACT_ATOMS: atom_id res chain seq x y z
N MET A 1 -16.80 5.68 -9.28
CA MET A 1 -15.39 6.03 -9.55
C MET A 1 -14.57 5.67 -8.32
N CYS A 2 -13.53 4.82 -8.43
CA CYS A 2 -12.80 4.36 -7.24
C CYS A 2 -11.76 5.39 -6.78
N GLU A 3 -11.72 5.67 -5.47
CA GLU A 3 -10.74 6.60 -4.88
C GLU A 3 -9.29 6.16 -5.13
N LEU A 4 -9.03 4.85 -5.14
CA LEU A 4 -7.69 4.31 -5.37
C LEU A 4 -7.28 4.36 -6.86
N CYS A 5 -8.21 4.20 -7.81
CA CYS A 5 -7.92 4.48 -9.22
C CYS A 5 -7.58 5.97 -9.45
N ASN A 6 -8.13 6.87 -8.64
CA ASN A 6 -7.90 8.32 -8.71
C ASN A 6 -6.68 8.78 -7.89
N LEU A 7 -5.89 7.86 -7.31
CA LEU A 7 -4.69 8.17 -6.51
C LEU A 7 -3.69 9.09 -7.25
N LYS A 8 -3.71 9.09 -8.58
CA LYS A 8 -2.84 9.90 -9.45
C LYS A 8 -2.87 11.42 -9.18
N ARG A 9 -3.75 11.92 -8.31
CA ARG A 9 -3.97 13.37 -8.14
C ARG A 9 -3.79 13.94 -6.73
N LYS A 10 -3.56 13.15 -5.66
CA LYS A 10 -3.74 13.70 -4.29
C LYS A 10 -2.76 13.28 -3.18
N THR A 11 -1.86 12.32 -3.38
CA THR A 11 -0.94 11.85 -2.31
C THR A 11 0.47 11.64 -2.85
N GLN A 12 1.48 11.73 -1.98
CA GLN A 12 2.88 11.48 -2.35
C GLN A 12 3.05 10.00 -2.71
N TRP A 13 3.74 9.72 -3.81
CA TRP A 13 4.05 8.37 -4.27
C TRP A 13 5.54 8.09 -4.04
N TYR A 14 5.84 6.88 -3.59
CA TYR A 14 7.21 6.40 -3.31
C TYR A 14 7.63 5.31 -4.30
N TYR A 15 6.67 4.55 -4.81
CA TYR A 15 6.92 3.48 -5.76
C TYR A 15 5.68 3.24 -6.63
N VAL A 16 5.89 2.92 -7.90
CA VAL A 16 4.82 2.54 -8.82
C VAL A 16 5.33 1.48 -9.79
N ASN A 17 4.56 0.42 -9.95
CA ASN A 17 4.73 -0.53 -11.05
C ASN A 17 3.35 -0.94 -11.60
N GLU A 18 3.31 -1.99 -12.40
CA GLU A 18 2.07 -2.49 -13.03
C GLU A 18 1.07 -3.08 -12.04
N ASN A 19 1.53 -3.62 -10.90
CA ASN A 19 0.73 -4.34 -9.92
C ASN A 19 0.45 -3.53 -8.65
N PHE A 20 1.39 -2.70 -8.23
CA PHE A 20 1.44 -2.05 -6.92
C PHE A 20 1.75 -0.55 -7.03
N ILE A 21 1.19 0.21 -6.10
CA ILE A 21 1.53 1.62 -5.85
C ILE A 21 1.84 1.75 -4.37
N ILE A 22 2.95 2.40 -4.02
CA ILE A 22 3.21 2.81 -2.64
C ILE A 22 3.05 4.31 -2.55
N CYS A 23 2.13 4.75 -1.71
CA CYS A 23 1.77 6.16 -1.55
C CYS A 23 1.31 6.43 -0.12
N ASP A 24 1.15 7.70 0.25
CA ASP A 24 0.56 8.04 1.55
C ASP A 24 -0.97 7.87 1.55
N CYS A 25 -1.48 7.31 2.64
CA CYS A 25 -2.90 7.22 2.91
C CYS A 25 -3.44 8.60 3.31
N ARG A 26 -4.32 9.18 2.49
CA ARG A 26 -4.90 10.51 2.76
C ARG A 26 -5.61 10.61 4.13
N SER A 27 -6.18 9.51 4.60
CA SER A 27 -6.95 9.49 5.86
C SER A 27 -6.08 9.34 7.09
N CYS A 28 -4.90 8.71 6.97
CA CYS A 28 -4.08 8.31 8.11
C CYS A 28 -2.67 8.93 8.09
N GLY A 29 -2.24 9.52 6.97
CA GLY A 29 -0.91 10.10 6.79
C GLY A 29 0.23 9.08 6.63
N ILE A 30 -0.03 7.80 6.84
CA ILE A 30 0.99 6.74 6.76
C ILE A 30 1.13 6.15 5.36
N ARG A 31 2.28 5.56 5.07
CA ARG A 31 2.54 4.84 3.83
C ARG A 31 1.62 3.64 3.67
N MET A 32 1.18 3.41 2.45
CA MET A 32 0.35 2.27 2.09
C MET A 32 0.76 1.70 0.74
N LEU A 33 0.74 0.37 0.65
CA LEU A 33 0.83 -0.35 -0.61
C LEU A 33 -0.59 -0.62 -1.11
N VAL A 34 -0.87 -0.27 -2.36
CA VAL A 34 -2.17 -0.41 -3.00
C VAL A 34 -2.01 -1.33 -4.19
N PHE A 35 -2.84 -2.38 -4.24
CA PHE A 35 -2.92 -3.23 -5.41
C PHE A 35 -3.74 -2.52 -6.48
N ARG A 36 -3.22 -2.47 -7.71
CA ARG A 36 -3.83 -1.68 -8.80
C ARG A 36 -5.09 -2.32 -9.37
N ALA A 37 -5.24 -3.63 -9.23
CA ALA A 37 -6.42 -4.35 -9.67
C ALA A 37 -7.49 -4.41 -8.58
N HIS A 38 -8.76 -4.39 -9.01
CA HIS A 38 -9.90 -4.60 -8.13
C HIS A 38 -10.02 -6.07 -7.71
N GLY A 39 -10.53 -6.30 -6.50
CA GLY A 39 -10.82 -7.64 -5.98
C GLY A 39 -9.64 -8.33 -5.28
N PRO A 40 -9.86 -9.57 -4.80
CA PRO A 40 -8.84 -10.33 -4.07
C PRO A 40 -7.67 -10.67 -4.98
N ARG A 41 -6.45 -10.56 -4.44
CA ARG A 41 -5.22 -10.85 -5.19
C ARG A 41 -4.71 -12.26 -4.91
N PRO A 42 -4.08 -12.91 -5.90
CA PRO A 42 -3.50 -14.22 -5.70
C PRO A 42 -2.34 -14.14 -4.71
N LYS A 43 -2.06 -15.26 -4.04
CA LYS A 43 -0.99 -15.35 -3.01
C LYS A 43 0.39 -14.94 -3.55
N ILE A 44 0.65 -15.15 -4.84
CA ILE A 44 1.91 -14.74 -5.48
C ILE A 44 2.11 -13.22 -5.40
N GLU A 45 1.08 -12.42 -5.67
CA GLU A 45 1.17 -10.98 -5.57
C GLU A 45 1.25 -10.49 -4.13
N HIS A 46 0.65 -11.22 -3.19
CA HIS A 46 0.87 -10.95 -1.77
C HIS A 46 2.33 -11.19 -1.36
N ASN A 47 2.98 -12.20 -1.93
CA ASN A 47 4.39 -12.46 -1.67
C ASN A 47 5.27 -11.38 -2.30
N GLU A 48 5.03 -11.03 -3.57
CA GLU A 48 5.73 -9.93 -4.26
C GLU A 48 5.57 -8.60 -3.51
N ALA A 49 4.36 -8.29 -3.04
CA ALA A 49 4.11 -7.10 -2.24
C ALA A 49 4.89 -7.11 -0.91
N ARG A 50 5.02 -8.29 -0.27
CA ARG A 50 5.84 -8.45 0.95
C ARG A 50 7.32 -8.25 0.68
N GLU A 51 7.84 -8.88 -0.37
CA GLU A 51 9.24 -8.73 -0.77
C GLU A 51 9.55 -7.27 -1.11
N LEU A 52 8.66 -6.59 -1.84
CA LEU A 52 8.79 -5.18 -2.17
C LEU A 52 8.87 -4.29 -0.93
N ILE A 53 7.96 -4.45 0.04
CA ILE A 53 8.01 -3.61 1.26
C ILE A 53 9.25 -3.90 2.09
N ILE A 54 9.68 -5.17 2.19
CA ILE A 54 10.90 -5.57 2.91
C ILE A 54 12.12 -4.97 2.21
N TRP A 55 12.17 -5.00 0.88
CA TRP A 55 13.26 -4.42 0.12
C TRP A 55 13.35 -2.90 0.30
N LEU A 56 12.20 -2.20 0.31
CA LEU A 56 12.16 -0.74 0.44
C LEU A 56 12.41 -0.24 1.86
N TYR A 57 11.86 -0.94 2.86
CA TYR A 57 11.79 -0.42 4.23
C TYR A 57 12.53 -1.30 5.25
N GLY A 58 12.77 -2.56 4.93
CA GLY A 58 13.54 -3.50 5.75
C GLY A 58 13.11 -3.50 7.22
N ASN A 59 14.08 -3.29 8.09
CA ASN A 59 13.88 -3.30 9.54
C ASN A 59 13.06 -2.11 10.07
N ARG A 60 12.79 -1.10 9.24
CA ARG A 60 11.95 0.04 9.63
C ARG A 60 10.47 -0.35 9.72
N ILE A 61 10.06 -1.51 9.20
CA ILE A 61 8.66 -1.95 9.26
C ILE A 61 8.33 -2.43 10.67
N ILE A 62 7.52 -1.65 11.39
CA ILE A 62 6.97 -2.06 12.68
C ILE A 62 5.79 -3.02 12.46
N LYS A 63 4.89 -2.67 11.54
CA LYS A 63 3.64 -3.44 11.36
C LYS A 63 3.01 -3.19 9.99
N VAL A 64 2.45 -4.25 9.41
CA VAL A 64 1.61 -4.16 8.20
C VAL A 64 0.15 -4.46 8.57
N ARG A 65 -0.76 -3.54 8.27
CA ARG A 65 -2.21 -3.74 8.45
C ARG A 65 -2.88 -3.95 7.11
N MET A 66 -3.36 -5.17 6.89
CA MET A 66 -3.96 -5.62 5.62
C MET A 66 -5.49 -5.53 5.58
N LYS A 67 -6.16 -5.29 6.72
CA LYS A 67 -7.63 -5.25 6.78
C LYS A 67 -8.14 -3.86 6.39
N PRO A 68 -8.82 -3.71 5.22
CA PRO A 68 -9.44 -2.45 4.85
C PRO A 68 -10.63 -2.16 5.77
N LYS A 69 -10.80 -0.90 6.19
CA LYS A 69 -11.96 -0.48 6.99
C LYS A 69 -13.11 0.11 6.16
N LYS A 70 -12.79 0.86 5.09
CA LYS A 70 -13.77 1.64 4.31
C LYS A 70 -13.74 1.37 2.80
N ILE A 71 -12.56 1.16 2.23
CA ILE A 71 -12.41 0.86 0.80
C ILE A 71 -12.22 -0.64 0.63
N THR A 72 -13.26 -1.32 0.19
CA THR A 72 -13.26 -2.79 -0.01
C THR A 72 -13.00 -3.21 -1.45
N LEU A 73 -13.04 -2.26 -2.38
CA LEU A 73 -12.94 -2.52 -3.82
C LEU A 73 -11.51 -2.79 -4.30
N HIS A 74 -10.49 -2.23 -3.62
CA HIS A 74 -9.11 -2.62 -3.81
C HIS A 74 -8.48 -3.04 -2.49
N GLU A 75 -7.64 -4.05 -2.59
CA GLU A 75 -6.75 -4.40 -1.53
C GLU A 75 -5.67 -3.32 -1.35
N HIS A 76 -5.43 -2.93 -0.10
CA HIS A 76 -4.35 -2.02 0.26
C HIS A 76 -3.87 -2.34 1.68
N TRP A 77 -2.57 -2.19 1.88
CA TRP A 77 -1.90 -2.49 3.14
C TRP A 77 -1.31 -1.21 3.69
N HIS A 78 -1.67 -0.86 4.91
CA HIS A 78 -1.04 0.22 5.64
C HIS A 78 0.28 -0.26 6.24
N ILE A 79 1.38 0.42 5.91
CA ILE A 79 2.73 0.12 6.35
C ILE A 79 3.07 1.12 7.47
N ILE A 80 3.20 0.61 8.68
CA ILE A 80 3.62 1.40 9.84
C ILE A 80 5.13 1.25 9.94
N LEU A 81 5.82 2.38 9.74
CA LEU A 81 7.26 2.47 9.86
C LEU A 81 7.65 3.07 11.20
N GLU A 82 8.86 2.78 11.66
CA GLU A 82 9.52 3.53 12.72
C GLU A 82 9.72 4.98 12.24
N GLU A 83 9.21 5.93 13.03
CA GLU A 83 9.48 7.34 12.78
C GLU A 83 10.95 7.62 13.11
N GLU A 84 11.65 8.30 12.21
CA GLU A 84 12.98 8.84 12.51
C GLU A 84 12.77 9.94 13.56
N SER A 85 13.05 9.61 14.83
CA SER A 85 13.06 10.55 15.95
C SER A 85 14.17 11.58 15.80
#